data_AF-A0A8S9R1B3-F1
#
_entry.id   AF-A0A8S9R1B3-F1
#
_cell.length_a   1.000
_cell.length_b   1.000
_cell.length_c   1.000
_cell.angle_alpha   90.00
_cell.angle_beta   90.00
_cell.angle_gamma   90.00
#
_symmetry.space_group_name_H-M   'P 1'
#
loop_
_entity.id
_entity.type
_entity.pdbx_description
1 polymer ?
#
loop_
_entity_poly.entity_id
_entity_poly.type
_entity_poly.pdbx_seq_one_letter_code
_entity_poly.pdbx_strand_id
1 'polypeptide(L)'
;MAENCIVSVNPKPSKGLSSKLLDLVERVVVKLMHDASLPLHYLSGNFAPVRDETPPVKDLPVVHGYLPECLNGEFVRVGPNPKFDGDGMIHGVRIKDGKATYVSRYVKTSRLKQEEFFGAAKFMKIGDLKGFLGLLMVYLQQLRTKLKVLDVSYGHGTANTALVYHHGKLLALSEADKPYVVKVLEDGDLQTLGMMDYDKRLTHSFTAHPKVDPTTGEMFTFGYSHTPPYLTYRVISEDGIMHDPVPVTIPEPIMMHDFAITETYAIFMDLPMHFRPKVPNAWEEEDEVVLITCRLENPDLDMVSGNVKEKLENFSNELYEMRFNMKTGSASQKKLSASAVDFPRINECYTGKKSCVNVIDAKTMSAEPVAVVELPHRVPYGFHAFFVTEEQLQEQTLT
;
A
#
# COMPACT_ATOMS: atom_id res chain seq x y z
N MET A 1 -27.96 -14.14 5.36
CA MET A 1 -27.22 -14.11 6.65
C MET A 1 -25.73 -14.09 6.32
N ALA A 2 -25.15 -12.91 6.10
CA ALA A 2 -23.73 -12.71 5.79
C ALA A 2 -23.09 -11.91 6.93
N GLU A 3 -23.20 -12.42 8.15
CA GLU A 3 -23.01 -11.61 9.36
C GLU A 3 -21.60 -11.66 9.97
N ASN A 4 -20.58 -12.26 9.34
CA ASN A 4 -19.21 -12.13 9.87
C ASN A 4 -18.06 -12.51 8.91
N CYS A 5 -17.96 -11.85 7.76
CA CYS A 5 -16.73 -11.93 6.93
C CYS A 5 -15.53 -11.16 7.54
N ILE A 6 -15.79 -10.34 8.57
CA ILE A 6 -14.79 -9.52 9.24
C ILE A 6 -14.31 -10.26 10.49
N VAL A 7 -13.02 -10.56 10.54
CA VAL A 7 -12.39 -11.24 11.65
C VAL A 7 -11.75 -10.21 12.58
N SER A 8 -12.16 -10.23 13.85
CA SER A 8 -11.51 -9.43 14.88
C SER A 8 -10.07 -9.92 15.10
N VAL A 9 -9.12 -9.02 14.94
CA VAL A 9 -7.69 -9.33 15.02
C VAL A 9 -7.21 -9.26 16.46
N ASN A 10 -6.94 -10.42 17.06
CA ASN A 10 -6.48 -10.54 18.45
C ASN A 10 -5.29 -11.52 18.57
N PRO A 11 -4.10 -11.13 18.07
CA PRO A 11 -2.92 -11.98 18.09
C PRO A 11 -2.45 -12.25 19.53
N LYS A 12 -1.84 -13.42 19.76
CA LYS A 12 -1.36 -13.87 21.08
C LYS A 12 0.17 -14.06 21.11
N PRO A 13 0.95 -12.97 21.02
CA PRO A 13 2.41 -13.02 21.14
C PRO A 13 2.89 -13.38 22.56
N SER A 14 4.15 -13.80 22.70
CA SER A 14 4.74 -14.21 23.98
C SER A 14 6.05 -13.49 24.30
N LYS A 15 6.17 -12.95 25.53
CA LYS A 15 7.37 -12.28 26.09
C LYS A 15 8.27 -13.20 26.93
N GLY A 16 8.29 -14.49 26.62
CA GLY A 16 9.08 -15.49 27.35
C GLY A 16 10.60 -15.29 27.25
N LEU A 17 11.34 -16.20 27.90
CA LEU A 17 12.81 -16.22 27.84
C LEU A 17 13.34 -16.34 26.40
N SER A 18 12.64 -17.12 25.56
CA SER A 18 12.94 -17.28 24.13
C SER A 18 12.90 -15.94 23.38
N SER A 19 11.89 -15.11 23.63
CA SER A 19 11.79 -13.77 23.02
C SER A 19 13.01 -12.91 23.37
N LYS A 20 13.40 -12.87 24.65
CA LYS A 20 14.56 -12.07 25.09
C LYS A 20 15.87 -12.54 24.47
N LEU A 21 16.05 -13.86 24.34
CA LEU A 21 17.25 -14.43 23.73
C LEU A 21 17.33 -14.09 22.24
N LEU A 22 16.22 -14.23 21.51
CA LEU A 22 16.15 -13.87 20.09
C LEU A 22 16.40 -12.37 19.88
N ASP A 23 15.88 -11.53 20.75
CA ASP A 23 16.11 -10.08 20.70
C ASP A 23 17.57 -9.68 20.99
N LEU A 24 18.29 -10.50 21.76
CA LEU A 24 19.73 -10.31 21.98
C LEU A 24 20.51 -10.65 20.71
N VAL A 25 20.18 -11.78 20.09
CA VAL A 25 20.81 -12.21 18.83
C VAL A 25 20.55 -11.19 17.72
N GLU A 26 19.29 -10.77 17.54
CA GLU A 26 18.92 -9.74 16.57
C GLU A 26 19.69 -8.44 16.81
N ARG A 27 19.80 -7.96 18.06
CA ARG A 27 20.56 -6.74 18.35
C ARG A 27 22.03 -6.83 17.92
N VAL A 28 22.65 -7.99 18.08
CA VAL A 28 24.03 -8.21 17.61
C VAL A 28 24.08 -8.18 16.09
N VAL A 29 23.16 -8.87 15.40
CA VAL A 29 23.08 -8.90 13.93
C VAL A 29 22.86 -7.50 13.36
N VAL A 30 21.87 -6.76 13.89
CA VAL A 30 21.58 -5.39 13.46
C VAL A 30 22.78 -4.48 13.69
N LYS A 31 23.49 -4.59 14.81
CA LYS A 31 24.70 -3.78 15.06
C LYS A 31 25.83 -4.06 14.05
N LEU A 32 25.89 -5.28 13.51
CA LEU A 32 26.87 -5.65 12.48
C LEU A 32 26.44 -5.22 11.07
N MET A 33 25.14 -5.12 10.81
CA MET A 33 24.59 -4.74 9.50
C MET A 33 24.35 -3.24 9.35
N HIS A 34 24.04 -2.54 10.45
CA HIS A 34 23.61 -1.15 10.42
C HIS A 34 24.78 -0.21 10.65
N ASP A 35 25.12 0.55 9.62
CA ASP A 35 25.99 1.70 9.74
C ASP A 35 25.18 2.92 10.21
N ALA A 36 25.31 3.25 11.50
CA ALA A 36 24.63 4.39 12.11
C ALA A 36 25.14 5.76 11.61
N SER A 37 26.26 5.79 10.87
CA SER A 37 26.77 7.01 10.25
C SER A 37 26.04 7.38 8.95
N LEU A 38 25.34 6.42 8.34
CA LEU A 38 24.56 6.67 7.13
C LEU A 38 23.25 7.40 7.45
N PRO A 39 22.90 8.45 6.69
CA PRO A 39 21.66 9.19 6.89
C PRO A 39 20.42 8.31 6.62
N LEU A 40 19.46 8.36 7.54
CA LEU A 40 18.15 7.71 7.38
C LEU A 40 17.22 8.60 6.55
N HIS A 41 17.52 8.73 5.24
CA HIS A 41 16.79 9.62 4.33
C HIS A 41 15.27 9.41 4.36
N TYR A 42 14.83 8.15 4.39
CA TYR A 42 13.41 7.74 4.44
C TYR A 42 12.71 7.99 5.78
N LEU A 43 13.40 8.57 6.76
CA LEU A 43 12.86 9.00 8.05
C LEU A 43 13.13 10.49 8.32
N SER A 44 13.55 11.24 7.30
CA SER A 44 13.94 12.65 7.40
C SER A 44 13.02 13.57 6.60
N GLY A 45 13.00 14.86 6.92
CA GLY A 45 12.18 15.85 6.22
C GLY A 45 10.68 15.50 6.25
N ASN A 46 10.03 15.50 5.08
CA ASN A 46 8.61 15.14 4.96
C ASN A 46 8.34 13.62 4.99
N PHE A 47 9.38 12.78 4.94
CA PHE A 47 9.27 11.33 5.18
C PHE A 47 9.36 10.97 6.67
N ALA A 48 9.70 11.93 7.54
CA ALA A 48 9.73 11.67 8.97
C ALA A 48 8.33 11.27 9.49
N PRO A 49 8.23 10.28 10.39
CA PRO A 49 6.94 9.79 10.89
C PRO A 49 6.15 10.88 11.62
N VAL A 50 4.83 10.86 11.45
CA VAL A 50 3.88 11.55 12.32
C VAL A 50 3.43 10.57 13.39
N ARG A 51 3.99 10.71 14.59
CA ARG A 51 3.84 9.67 15.64
C ARG A 51 2.43 9.61 16.22
N ASP A 52 1.80 10.77 16.37
CA ASP A 52 0.54 10.92 17.08
C ASP A 52 -0.66 10.84 16.12
N GLU A 53 -1.67 10.06 16.52
CA GLU A 53 -2.98 10.03 15.85
C GLU A 53 -3.73 11.34 16.16
N THR A 54 -4.38 11.91 15.15
CA THR A 54 -5.17 13.15 15.30
C THR A 54 -6.65 12.80 15.31
N PRO A 55 -7.39 13.03 16.42
CA PRO A 55 -8.84 12.85 16.44
C PRO A 55 -9.54 13.85 15.51
N PRO A 56 -10.84 13.65 15.19
CA PRO A 56 -11.56 14.55 14.29
C PRO A 56 -11.42 16.03 14.70
N VAL A 57 -10.72 16.81 13.88
CA VAL A 57 -10.58 18.27 14.02
C VAL A 57 -11.58 18.91 13.06
N LYS A 58 -12.67 19.40 13.63
CA LYS A 58 -13.78 20.02 12.89
C LYS A 58 -13.46 21.46 12.48
N ASP A 59 -14.27 21.97 11.54
CA ASP A 59 -14.28 23.36 11.09
C ASP A 59 -12.87 23.83 10.67
N LEU A 60 -12.20 23.03 9.83
CA LEU A 60 -10.89 23.39 9.31
C LEU A 60 -10.95 24.71 8.54
N PRO A 61 -9.93 25.58 8.69
CA PRO A 61 -9.91 26.87 8.00
C PRO A 61 -9.75 26.68 6.49
N VAL A 62 -10.72 27.22 5.74
CA VAL A 62 -10.62 27.43 4.30
C VAL A 62 -9.91 28.76 4.09
N VAL A 63 -8.63 28.70 3.76
CA VAL A 63 -7.76 29.88 3.67
C VAL A 63 -7.87 30.61 2.32
N HIS A 64 -8.48 29.96 1.33
CA HIS A 64 -8.75 30.51 0.02
C HIS A 64 -10.04 29.91 -0.56
N GLY A 65 -10.90 30.75 -1.14
CA GLY A 65 -12.12 30.33 -1.84
C GLY A 65 -13.21 29.79 -0.92
N TYR A 66 -13.96 28.80 -1.41
CA TYR A 66 -15.04 28.14 -0.67
C TYR A 66 -15.14 26.66 -1.06
N LEU A 67 -15.48 25.80 -0.11
CA LEU A 67 -15.74 24.38 -0.38
C LEU A 67 -17.10 24.23 -1.07
N PRO A 68 -17.18 23.61 -2.27
CA PRO A 68 -18.46 23.41 -2.95
C PRO A 68 -19.43 22.56 -2.10
N GLU A 69 -20.66 23.04 -1.90
CA GLU A 69 -21.68 22.34 -1.10
C GLU A 69 -22.10 20.99 -1.70
N CYS A 70 -21.85 20.76 -2.99
CA CYS A 70 -22.09 19.48 -3.65
C CYS A 70 -21.05 18.41 -3.32
N LEU A 71 -19.88 18.79 -2.78
CA LEU A 71 -18.81 17.87 -2.44
C LEU A 71 -19.05 17.31 -1.03
N ASN A 72 -19.78 16.19 -0.95
CA ASN A 72 -20.09 15.52 0.32
C ASN A 72 -19.49 14.11 0.32
N GLY A 73 -18.56 13.86 1.25
CA GLY A 73 -17.86 12.59 1.36
C GLY A 73 -16.58 12.67 2.19
N GLU A 74 -15.80 11.59 2.16
CA GLU A 74 -14.53 11.47 2.86
C GLU A 74 -13.40 11.22 1.87
N PHE A 75 -12.44 12.16 1.79
CA PHE A 75 -11.20 11.93 1.08
C PHE A 75 -10.19 11.25 2.01
N VAL A 76 -9.83 10.00 1.72
CA VAL A 76 -8.89 9.20 2.51
C VAL A 76 -7.64 8.90 1.72
N ARG A 77 -6.48 8.98 2.38
CA ARG A 77 -5.19 8.56 1.80
C ARG A 77 -4.40 7.75 2.81
N VAL A 78 -3.88 6.62 2.36
CA VAL A 78 -3.03 5.74 3.17
C VAL A 78 -1.56 5.88 2.75
N GLY A 79 -0.67 5.68 3.71
CA GLY A 79 0.75 5.61 3.43
C GLY A 79 1.55 4.98 4.58
N PRO A 80 2.83 4.67 4.34
CA PRO A 80 3.71 4.16 5.35
C PRO A 80 4.07 5.28 6.31
N ASN A 81 3.71 5.11 7.58
CA ASN A 81 4.07 6.02 8.64
C ASN A 81 4.69 5.21 9.77
N PRO A 82 6.03 5.12 9.84
CA PRO A 82 6.71 4.21 10.76
C PRO A 82 6.45 4.61 12.22
N LYS A 83 5.55 3.88 12.88
CA LYS A 83 5.56 3.78 14.34
C LYS A 83 6.65 2.80 14.76
N PHE A 84 6.74 1.68 14.03
CA PHE A 84 7.81 0.70 14.15
C PHE A 84 8.43 0.38 12.78
N ASP A 85 7.61 0.23 11.72
CA ASP A 85 8.11 -0.06 10.38
C ASP A 85 7.09 0.15 9.25
N GLY A 86 6.98 1.38 8.76
CA GLY A 86 6.11 1.71 7.62
C GLY A 86 4.64 1.37 7.84
N ASP A 87 4.17 1.34 9.10
CA ASP A 87 2.79 1.01 9.47
C ASP A 87 1.78 1.89 8.70
N GLY A 88 0.68 1.31 8.25
CA GLY A 88 -0.34 2.05 7.50
C GLY A 88 -1.02 3.10 8.37
N MET A 89 -0.88 4.38 8.00
CA MET A 89 -1.65 5.47 8.58
C MET A 89 -2.56 6.07 7.52
N ILE A 90 -3.84 6.19 7.84
CA ILE A 90 -4.84 6.83 7.01
C ILE A 90 -5.01 8.27 7.49
N HIS A 91 -4.97 9.20 6.54
CA HIS A 91 -5.38 10.58 6.72
C HIS A 91 -6.72 10.78 6.02
N GLY A 92 -7.73 11.24 6.75
CA GLY A 92 -9.07 11.52 6.25
C GLY A 92 -9.35 13.02 6.28
N VAL A 93 -10.01 13.51 5.23
CA VAL A 93 -10.60 14.84 5.16
C VAL A 93 -12.07 14.67 4.77
N ARG A 94 -12.95 14.78 5.76
CA ARG A 94 -14.39 14.82 5.52
C ARG A 94 -14.77 16.18 4.98
N ILE A 95 -15.54 16.21 3.91
CA ILE A 95 -16.18 17.43 3.41
C ILE A 95 -17.69 17.21 3.47
N LYS A 96 -18.38 18.10 4.17
CA LYS A 96 -19.84 18.05 4.32
C LYS A 96 -20.41 19.44 4.53
N ASP A 97 -21.43 19.81 3.77
CA ASP A 97 -22.14 21.09 3.89
C ASP A 97 -21.18 22.31 3.87
N GLY A 98 -20.19 22.28 2.97
CA GLY A 98 -19.19 23.35 2.82
C GLY A 98 -18.15 23.43 3.95
N LYS A 99 -18.11 22.45 4.86
CA LYS A 99 -17.14 22.36 5.96
C LYS A 99 -16.20 21.19 5.78
N ALA A 100 -15.00 21.29 6.36
CA ALA A 100 -14.02 20.21 6.39
C ALA A 100 -13.65 19.76 7.81
N THR A 101 -13.44 18.46 7.98
CA THR A 101 -12.95 17.83 9.23
C THR A 101 -11.74 16.95 8.90
N TYR A 102 -10.67 17.01 9.70
CA TYR A 102 -9.47 16.20 9.49
C TYR A 102 -9.32 15.12 10.56
N VAL A 103 -8.82 13.94 10.16
CA VAL A 103 -8.48 12.84 11.06
C VAL A 103 -7.19 12.15 10.61
N SER A 104 -6.45 11.57 11.55
CA SER A 104 -5.42 10.57 11.25
C SER A 104 -5.44 9.39 12.23
N ARG A 105 -5.40 8.18 11.69
CA ARG A 105 -5.45 6.92 12.43
C ARG A 105 -4.54 5.88 11.79
N TYR A 106 -3.85 5.10 12.62
CA TYR A 106 -3.19 3.88 12.17
C TYR A 106 -4.22 2.79 11.90
N VAL A 107 -4.00 2.03 10.83
CA VAL A 107 -4.71 0.77 10.62
C VAL A 107 -4.24 -0.21 11.69
N LYS A 108 -5.16 -0.70 12.53
CA LYS A 108 -4.82 -1.57 13.67
C LYS A 108 -4.56 -3.01 13.23
N THR A 109 -3.47 -3.20 12.48
CA THR A 109 -3.04 -4.50 11.94
C THR A 109 -2.58 -5.48 13.02
N SER A 110 -2.57 -6.77 12.70
CA SER A 110 -2.00 -7.82 13.56
C SER A 110 -0.54 -7.51 13.94
N ARG A 111 0.23 -7.05 12.95
CA ARG A 111 1.62 -6.62 13.12
C ARG A 111 1.73 -5.48 14.14
N LEU A 112 0.98 -4.40 13.92
CA LEU A 112 1.04 -3.21 14.78
C LEU A 112 0.64 -3.55 16.22
N LYS A 113 -0.44 -4.30 16.43
CA LYS A 113 -0.87 -4.73 17.77
C LYS A 113 0.21 -5.52 18.51
N GLN A 114 0.93 -6.39 17.81
CA GLN A 114 2.03 -7.16 18.39
C GLN A 114 3.24 -6.28 18.71
N GLU A 115 3.63 -5.37 17.81
CA GLU A 115 4.75 -4.46 18.06
C GLU A 115 4.45 -3.47 19.19
N GLU A 116 3.20 -3.00 19.32
CA GLU A 116 2.73 -2.25 20.48
C GLU A 116 2.79 -3.08 21.76
N PHE A 117 2.37 -4.35 21.72
CA PHE A 117 2.53 -5.25 22.85
C PHE A 117 3.99 -5.38 23.27
N PHE A 118 4.93 -5.49 22.34
CA PHE A 118 6.36 -5.57 22.64
C PHE A 118 7.01 -4.22 22.99
N GLY A 119 6.42 -3.10 22.56
CA GLY A 119 7.01 -1.77 22.64
C GLY A 119 8.20 -1.56 21.67
N ALA A 120 8.33 -2.41 20.65
CA ALA A 120 9.43 -2.39 19.69
C ALA A 120 9.06 -3.10 18.39
N ALA A 121 9.76 -2.77 17.30
CA ALA A 121 9.67 -3.50 16.05
C ALA A 121 10.09 -4.96 16.26
N LYS A 122 9.33 -5.90 15.69
CA LYS A 122 9.57 -7.35 15.81
C LYS A 122 9.50 -8.10 14.50
N PHE A 123 8.83 -7.53 13.52
CA PHE A 123 8.72 -8.12 12.20
C PHE A 123 9.89 -7.65 11.34
N MET A 124 10.34 -8.56 10.49
CA MET A 124 11.40 -8.28 9.53
C MET A 124 10.94 -7.24 8.51
N LYS A 125 11.90 -6.44 8.06
CA LYS A 125 11.72 -5.36 7.10
C LYS A 125 12.25 -5.78 5.73
N ILE A 126 11.69 -5.23 4.66
CA ILE A 126 12.24 -5.44 3.29
C ILE A 126 13.72 -5.01 3.24
N GLY A 127 14.07 -3.91 3.93
CA GLY A 127 15.44 -3.44 4.04
C GLY A 127 16.40 -4.34 4.82
N ASP A 128 15.89 -5.32 5.58
CA ASP A 128 16.72 -6.29 6.33
C ASP A 128 17.23 -7.43 5.43
N LEU A 129 16.69 -7.59 4.22
CA LEU A 129 17.01 -8.68 3.29
C LEU A 129 18.34 -8.45 2.54
N LYS A 130 19.41 -8.08 3.25
CA LYS A 130 20.72 -7.81 2.66
C LYS A 130 21.74 -8.93 2.93
N GLY A 131 22.19 -9.57 1.85
CA GLY A 131 23.30 -10.53 1.87
C GLY A 131 23.08 -11.71 2.83
N PHE A 132 24.19 -12.31 3.29
CA PHE A 132 24.15 -13.48 4.18
C PHE A 132 23.44 -13.21 5.52
N LEU A 133 23.58 -12.00 6.08
CA LEU A 133 22.95 -11.64 7.35
C LEU A 133 21.44 -11.40 7.21
N GLY A 134 20.94 -11.00 6.04
CA GLY A 134 19.51 -10.97 5.76
C GLY A 134 18.86 -12.36 5.82
N LEU A 135 19.56 -13.40 5.37
CA LEU A 135 19.08 -14.79 5.51
C LEU A 135 18.99 -15.21 6.99
N LEU A 136 19.92 -14.73 7.82
CA LEU A 136 19.86 -14.96 9.27
C LEU A 136 18.62 -14.29 9.90
N MET A 137 18.25 -13.08 9.45
CA MET A 137 17.02 -12.39 9.88
C MET A 137 15.77 -13.20 9.48
N VAL A 138 15.77 -13.84 8.30
CA VAL A 138 14.72 -14.78 7.89
C VAL A 138 14.59 -15.96 8.86
N TYR A 139 15.71 -16.60 9.20
CA TYR A 139 15.67 -17.70 10.18
C TYR A 139 15.24 -17.24 11.57
N LEU A 140 15.67 -16.06 12.02
CA LEU A 140 15.22 -15.49 13.29
C LEU A 140 13.72 -15.24 13.30
N GLN A 141 13.16 -14.68 12.22
CA GLN A 141 11.71 -14.50 12.07
C GLN A 141 10.97 -15.84 12.11
N GLN A 142 11.45 -16.85 11.37
CA GLN A 142 10.86 -18.19 11.41
C GLN A 142 10.91 -18.80 12.82
N LEU A 143 12.00 -18.59 13.56
CA LEU A 143 12.17 -19.08 14.92
C LEU A 143 11.24 -18.36 15.90
N ARG A 144 11.05 -17.03 15.74
CA ARG A 144 10.05 -16.26 16.50
C ARG A 144 8.64 -16.84 16.32
N THR A 145 8.27 -17.17 15.09
CA THR A 145 6.97 -17.80 14.78
C THR A 145 6.86 -19.19 15.40
N LYS A 146 7.86 -20.06 15.20
CA LYS A 146 7.85 -21.44 15.74
C LYS A 146 7.78 -21.49 17.26
N LEU A 147 8.48 -20.57 17.93
CA LEU A 147 8.48 -20.44 19.39
C LEU A 147 7.29 -19.65 19.93
N LYS A 148 6.31 -19.30 19.09
CA LYS A 148 5.11 -18.51 19.44
C LYS A 148 5.44 -17.17 20.11
N VAL A 149 6.60 -16.61 19.79
CA VAL A 149 6.96 -15.23 20.15
C VAL A 149 6.11 -14.28 19.32
N LEU A 150 5.97 -14.56 18.02
CA LEU A 150 5.07 -13.87 17.11
C LEU A 150 3.92 -14.78 16.69
N ASP A 151 2.74 -14.19 16.60
CA ASP A 151 1.51 -14.82 16.11
C ASP A 151 1.21 -14.31 14.70
N VAL A 152 1.54 -15.12 13.69
CA VAL A 152 1.34 -14.77 12.28
C VAL A 152 0.00 -15.31 11.72
N SER A 153 -0.88 -15.83 12.58
CA SER A 153 -2.17 -16.41 12.15
C SER A 153 -3.11 -15.39 11.49
N TYR A 154 -2.89 -14.10 11.74
CA TYR A 154 -3.65 -12.98 11.16
C TYR A 154 -2.85 -12.17 10.13
N GLY A 155 -1.85 -12.78 9.48
CA GLY A 155 -0.97 -12.05 8.58
C GLY A 155 0.06 -11.18 9.31
N HIS A 156 0.88 -10.47 8.53
CA HIS A 156 2.00 -9.65 9.02
C HIS A 156 2.24 -8.38 8.18
N GLY A 157 1.29 -8.01 7.33
CA GLY A 157 1.31 -6.81 6.52
C GLY A 157 1.01 -5.56 7.32
N THR A 158 1.26 -4.42 6.69
CA THR A 158 1.19 -3.09 7.30
C THR A 158 -0.08 -2.32 6.90
N ALA A 159 -0.82 -2.81 5.91
CA ALA A 159 -2.01 -2.16 5.34
C ALA A 159 -1.75 -0.71 4.93
N ASN A 160 -0.59 -0.47 4.31
CA ASN A 160 -0.07 0.88 4.04
C ASN A 160 -0.15 1.30 2.57
N THR A 161 -0.54 0.39 1.67
CA THR A 161 -0.34 0.53 0.23
C THR A 161 -1.48 1.31 -0.40
N ALA A 162 -2.70 0.79 -0.32
CA ALA A 162 -3.84 1.36 -1.03
C ALA A 162 -5.16 1.24 -0.26
N LEU A 163 -6.18 1.92 -0.78
CA LEU A 163 -7.55 1.88 -0.29
C LEU A 163 -8.49 1.53 -1.45
N VAL A 164 -9.51 0.71 -1.19
CA VAL A 164 -10.61 0.45 -2.13
C VAL A 164 -11.93 0.41 -1.37
N TYR A 165 -13.00 0.90 -1.99
CA TYR A 165 -14.36 0.76 -1.48
C TYR A 165 -15.13 -0.28 -2.30
N HIS A 166 -15.72 -1.28 -1.63
CA HIS A 166 -16.51 -2.32 -2.28
C HIS A 166 -17.50 -2.95 -1.28
N HIS A 167 -18.75 -3.16 -1.70
CA HIS A 167 -19.82 -3.79 -0.91
C HIS A 167 -19.93 -3.24 0.54
N GLY A 168 -20.14 -1.92 0.67
CA GLY A 168 -20.32 -1.27 1.96
C GLY A 168 -19.05 -1.14 2.82
N LYS A 169 -17.86 -1.47 2.29
CA LYS A 169 -16.63 -1.61 3.07
C LYS A 169 -15.49 -0.84 2.43
N LEU A 170 -14.84 0.03 3.20
CA LEU A 170 -13.55 0.62 2.85
C LEU A 170 -12.45 -0.33 3.33
N LEU A 171 -11.60 -0.79 2.41
CA LEU A 171 -10.56 -1.77 2.65
C LEU A 171 -9.19 -1.10 2.58
N ALA A 172 -8.38 -1.24 3.63
CA ALA A 172 -6.97 -0.91 3.65
C ALA A 172 -6.12 -2.11 3.23
N LEU A 173 -5.29 -1.89 2.21
CA LEU A 173 -4.60 -2.93 1.47
C LEU A 173 -3.10 -2.84 1.71
N SER A 174 -2.48 -4.02 1.78
CA SER A 174 -1.03 -4.21 1.77
C SER A 174 -0.73 -5.20 0.68
N GLU A 175 0.37 -5.02 -0.04
CA GLU A 175 0.89 -6.12 -0.85
C GLU A 175 1.07 -7.38 0.01
N ALA A 176 0.65 -8.50 -0.57
CA ALA A 176 0.84 -9.83 -0.01
C ALA A 176 0.15 -10.13 1.34
N ASP A 177 -0.80 -9.31 1.81
CA ASP A 177 -1.58 -9.58 3.04
C ASP A 177 -3.09 -9.45 2.81
N LYS A 178 -3.89 -9.89 3.79
CA LYS A 178 -5.34 -9.75 3.77
C LYS A 178 -5.76 -8.29 4.02
N PRO A 179 -6.90 -7.85 3.44
CA PRO A 179 -7.34 -6.47 3.60
C PRO A 179 -7.96 -6.22 4.97
N TYR A 180 -7.78 -5.01 5.49
CA TYR A 180 -8.37 -4.56 6.75
C TYR A 180 -9.57 -3.65 6.50
N VAL A 181 -10.70 -3.93 7.14
CA VAL A 181 -11.90 -3.09 7.01
C VAL A 181 -11.78 -1.87 7.90
N VAL A 182 -11.96 -0.70 7.31
CA VAL A 182 -11.97 0.61 7.97
C VAL A 182 -13.36 1.22 7.83
N LYS A 183 -13.93 1.67 8.94
CA LYS A 183 -15.19 2.40 8.99
C LYS A 183 -14.92 3.88 9.17
N VAL A 184 -15.63 4.70 8.40
CA VAL A 184 -15.68 6.15 8.61
C VAL A 184 -16.89 6.44 9.50
N LEU A 185 -16.66 7.03 10.67
CA LEU A 185 -17.71 7.35 11.63
C LEU A 185 -18.42 8.66 11.25
N GLU A 186 -19.61 8.88 11.82
CA GLU A 186 -20.43 10.06 11.51
C GLU A 186 -19.73 11.39 11.83
N ASP A 187 -18.86 11.40 12.84
CA ASP A 187 -18.08 12.56 13.25
C ASP A 187 -16.80 12.77 12.41
N GLY A 188 -16.54 11.89 11.44
CA GLY A 188 -15.34 11.88 10.61
C GLY A 188 -14.17 11.11 11.21
N ASP A 189 -14.34 10.36 12.32
CA ASP A 189 -13.27 9.49 12.81
C ASP A 189 -13.13 8.22 11.95
N LEU A 190 -11.98 7.54 12.06
CA LEU A 190 -11.71 6.28 11.37
C LEU A 190 -11.53 5.14 12.37
N GLN A 191 -12.22 4.03 12.15
CA GLN A 191 -12.14 2.84 13.01
C GLN A 191 -11.75 1.61 12.20
N THR A 192 -10.66 0.92 12.57
CA THR A 192 -10.38 -0.42 12.03
C THR A 192 -11.30 -1.44 12.68
N LEU A 193 -12.19 -2.07 11.90
CA LEU A 193 -13.12 -3.08 12.40
C LEU A 193 -12.47 -4.46 12.53
N GLY A 194 -11.61 -4.82 11.59
CA GLY A 194 -10.95 -6.11 11.57
C GLY A 194 -10.36 -6.44 10.20
N MET A 195 -10.06 -7.71 10.00
CA MET A 195 -9.48 -8.22 8.74
C MET A 195 -10.54 -8.98 7.96
N MET A 196 -10.60 -8.78 6.66
CA MET A 196 -11.55 -9.48 5.79
C MET A 196 -11.04 -10.90 5.50
N ASP A 197 -11.89 -11.90 5.71
CA ASP A 197 -11.57 -13.31 5.45
C ASP A 197 -12.48 -13.95 4.38
N TYR A 198 -13.53 -13.23 3.96
CA TYR A 198 -14.51 -13.67 2.95
C TYR A 198 -15.04 -15.09 3.23
N ASP A 199 -15.56 -15.31 4.44
CA ASP A 199 -16.01 -16.63 4.91
C ASP A 199 -14.94 -17.73 4.79
N LYS A 200 -13.70 -17.39 5.13
CA LYS A 200 -12.50 -18.24 5.02
C LYS A 200 -12.09 -18.60 3.60
N ARG A 201 -12.67 -17.97 2.58
CA ARG A 201 -12.33 -18.22 1.17
C ARG A 201 -11.05 -17.52 0.75
N LEU A 202 -10.61 -16.50 1.49
CA LEU A 202 -9.33 -15.82 1.28
C LEU A 202 -8.20 -16.52 2.06
N THR A 203 -7.58 -17.51 1.41
CA THR A 203 -6.48 -18.31 1.98
C THR A 203 -5.08 -17.83 1.58
N HIS A 204 -4.98 -16.87 0.67
CA HIS A 204 -3.72 -16.36 0.11
C HIS A 204 -3.68 -14.83 0.17
N SER A 205 -2.57 -14.24 -0.30
CA SER A 205 -2.38 -12.80 -0.44
C SER A 205 -3.49 -12.13 -1.25
N PHE A 206 -3.76 -10.86 -0.93
CA PHE A 206 -4.64 -9.98 -1.70
C PHE A 206 -3.79 -8.87 -2.33
N THR A 207 -4.08 -8.48 -3.58
CA THR A 207 -3.37 -7.36 -4.23
C THR A 207 -3.73 -6.02 -3.59
N ALA A 208 -2.79 -5.08 -3.58
CA ALA A 208 -3.11 -3.70 -3.22
C ALA A 208 -3.85 -2.94 -4.33
N HIS A 209 -4.02 -3.51 -5.52
CA HIS A 209 -4.59 -2.83 -6.67
C HIS A 209 -5.81 -3.56 -7.28
N PRO A 210 -6.83 -3.95 -6.48
CA PRO A 210 -8.03 -4.53 -7.03
C PRO A 210 -8.75 -3.51 -7.93
N LYS A 211 -9.51 -4.00 -8.91
CA LYS A 211 -10.28 -3.17 -9.84
C LYS A 211 -11.77 -3.48 -9.66
N VAL A 212 -12.58 -2.45 -9.47
CA VAL A 212 -14.05 -2.59 -9.41
C VAL A 212 -14.60 -2.23 -10.78
N ASP A 213 -15.38 -3.12 -11.39
CA ASP A 213 -16.09 -2.83 -12.63
C ASP A 213 -17.28 -1.90 -12.32
N PRO A 214 -17.33 -0.70 -12.91
CA PRO A 214 -18.39 0.27 -12.64
C PRO A 214 -19.77 -0.16 -13.19
N THR A 215 -19.83 -1.16 -14.07
CA THR A 215 -21.08 -1.63 -14.68
C THR A 215 -21.71 -2.75 -13.87
N THR A 216 -20.90 -3.72 -13.41
CA THR A 216 -21.37 -4.91 -12.70
C THR A 216 -21.25 -4.79 -11.18
N GLY A 217 -20.46 -3.83 -10.69
CA GLY A 217 -20.13 -3.70 -9.27
C GLY A 217 -19.16 -4.78 -8.77
N GLU A 218 -18.70 -5.70 -9.63
CA GLU A 218 -17.79 -6.77 -9.25
C GLU A 218 -16.36 -6.24 -9.02
N MET A 219 -15.70 -6.75 -7.98
CA MET A 219 -14.30 -6.47 -7.70
C MET A 219 -13.40 -7.63 -8.13
N PHE A 220 -12.48 -7.30 -9.03
CA PHE A 220 -11.44 -8.17 -9.53
C PHE A 220 -10.17 -8.01 -8.69
N THR A 221 -9.61 -9.13 -8.26
CA THR A 221 -8.42 -9.18 -7.40
C THR A 221 -7.55 -10.37 -7.77
N PHE A 222 -6.32 -10.38 -7.27
CA PHE A 222 -5.42 -11.50 -7.41
C PHE A 222 -4.53 -11.67 -6.17
N GLY A 223 -3.90 -12.83 -6.07
CA GLY A 223 -2.86 -13.14 -5.11
C GLY A 223 -1.74 -13.93 -5.76
N TYR A 224 -0.49 -13.63 -5.39
CA TYR A 224 0.69 -14.34 -5.86
C TYR A 224 1.38 -15.10 -4.72
N SER A 225 2.12 -16.14 -5.06
CA SER A 225 2.70 -17.08 -4.10
C SER A 225 4.09 -17.52 -4.52
N HIS A 226 4.90 -17.91 -3.54
CA HIS A 226 6.21 -18.51 -3.76
C HIS A 226 6.12 -20.00 -4.17
N THR A 227 4.95 -20.61 -4.03
CA THR A 227 4.66 -22.01 -4.41
C THR A 227 3.46 -22.08 -5.33
N PRO A 228 3.38 -23.06 -6.26
CA PRO A 228 2.23 -23.22 -7.15
C PRO A 228 0.90 -23.40 -6.38
N PRO A 229 -0.23 -22.85 -6.89
CA PRO A 229 -0.31 -21.92 -8.03
C PRO A 229 0.34 -20.58 -7.68
N TYR A 230 1.24 -20.10 -8.56
CA TYR A 230 2.03 -18.89 -8.31
C TYR A 230 1.22 -17.60 -8.44
N LEU A 231 0.15 -17.62 -9.24
CA LEU A 231 -0.79 -16.51 -9.40
C LEU A 231 -2.21 -17.06 -9.39
N THR A 232 -3.08 -16.43 -8.62
CA THR A 232 -4.50 -16.75 -8.54
C THR A 232 -5.32 -15.50 -8.73
N TYR A 233 -6.26 -15.55 -9.66
CA TYR A 233 -7.22 -14.50 -9.96
C TYR A 233 -8.55 -14.80 -9.29
N ARG A 234 -9.26 -13.77 -8.81
CA ARG A 234 -10.55 -13.90 -8.12
C ARG A 234 -11.47 -12.75 -8.48
N VAL A 235 -12.76 -13.06 -8.49
CA VAL A 235 -13.86 -12.09 -8.61
C VAL A 235 -14.62 -12.09 -7.29
N ILE A 236 -15.00 -10.92 -6.82
CA ILE A 236 -15.89 -10.74 -5.69
C ILE A 236 -17.13 -10.03 -6.24
N SER A 237 -18.31 -10.62 -6.05
CA SER A 237 -19.57 -10.03 -6.54
C SER A 237 -19.85 -8.68 -5.87
N GLU A 238 -20.75 -7.89 -6.46
CA GLU A 238 -21.28 -6.64 -5.86
C GLU A 238 -21.83 -6.86 -4.43
N ASP A 239 -22.37 -8.06 -4.17
CA ASP A 239 -22.85 -8.51 -2.85
C ASP A 239 -21.73 -8.98 -1.88
N GLY A 240 -20.46 -8.79 -2.25
CA GLY A 240 -19.31 -9.13 -1.43
C GLY A 240 -18.97 -10.63 -1.36
N ILE A 241 -19.53 -11.46 -2.25
CA ILE A 241 -19.27 -12.91 -2.28
C ILE A 241 -18.01 -13.17 -3.09
N MET A 242 -16.97 -13.72 -2.45
CA MET A 242 -15.74 -14.11 -3.14
C MET A 242 -15.94 -15.40 -3.93
N HIS A 243 -15.82 -15.39 -5.25
CA HIS A 243 -15.90 -16.58 -6.09
C HIS A 243 -14.66 -17.49 -5.97
N ASP A 244 -14.73 -18.67 -6.59
CA ASP A 244 -13.63 -19.63 -6.58
C ASP A 244 -12.38 -19.04 -7.28
N PRO A 245 -11.17 -19.39 -6.83
CA PRO A 245 -9.94 -18.91 -7.46
C PRO A 245 -9.77 -19.52 -8.85
N VAL A 246 -9.34 -18.68 -9.79
CA VAL A 246 -8.86 -19.09 -11.11
C VAL A 246 -7.33 -19.06 -11.09
N PRO A 247 -6.64 -20.22 -11.12
CA PRO A 247 -5.18 -20.23 -11.20
C PRO A 247 -4.75 -19.70 -12.57
N VAL A 248 -3.79 -18.77 -12.56
CA VAL A 248 -3.13 -18.31 -13.79
C VAL A 248 -1.81 -19.06 -13.90
N THR A 249 -1.66 -19.82 -14.98
CA THR A 249 -0.44 -20.61 -15.22
C THR A 249 0.69 -19.69 -15.65
N ILE A 250 1.59 -19.41 -14.71
CA ILE A 250 2.88 -18.76 -14.95
C ILE A 250 4.01 -19.74 -14.60
N PRO A 251 5.15 -19.70 -15.31
CA PRO A 251 6.21 -20.71 -15.15
C PRO A 251 6.94 -20.59 -13.80
N GLU A 252 6.94 -19.40 -13.19
CA GLU A 252 7.77 -19.07 -12.03
C GLU A 252 7.06 -18.14 -11.03
N PRO A 253 7.53 -18.06 -9.77
CA PRO A 253 7.01 -17.09 -8.81
C PRO A 253 7.53 -15.68 -9.12
N ILE A 254 6.62 -14.84 -9.63
CA ILE A 254 6.86 -13.45 -10.00
C ILE A 254 6.12 -12.52 -9.05
N MET A 255 6.75 -11.41 -8.65
CA MET A 255 6.06 -10.36 -7.92
C MET A 255 5.13 -9.61 -8.88
N MET A 256 3.83 -9.70 -8.61
CA MET A 256 2.78 -9.04 -9.39
C MET A 256 2.26 -7.85 -8.58
N HIS A 257 2.64 -6.63 -8.98
CA HIS A 257 2.23 -5.40 -8.30
C HIS A 257 0.79 -4.98 -8.68
N ASP A 258 0.52 -4.86 -9.98
CA ASP A 258 -0.74 -4.36 -10.53
C ASP A 258 -1.20 -5.18 -11.75
N PHE A 259 -2.47 -5.03 -12.11
CA PHE A 259 -3.12 -5.63 -13.28
C PHE A 259 -4.19 -4.68 -13.82
N ALA A 260 -4.72 -4.94 -15.00
CA ALA A 260 -5.82 -4.15 -15.57
C ALA A 260 -7.03 -5.06 -15.90
N ILE A 261 -8.22 -4.46 -15.97
CA ILE A 261 -9.42 -5.11 -16.46
C ILE A 261 -10.00 -4.33 -17.64
N THR A 262 -10.64 -5.05 -18.55
CA THR A 262 -11.52 -4.51 -19.60
C THR A 262 -12.90 -5.16 -19.45
N GLU A 263 -13.85 -4.80 -20.29
CA GLU A 263 -15.20 -5.40 -20.31
C GLU A 263 -15.17 -6.94 -20.39
N THR A 264 -14.12 -7.54 -20.97
CA THR A 264 -14.07 -8.99 -21.21
C THR A 264 -12.76 -9.67 -20.80
N TYR A 265 -11.74 -8.92 -20.37
CA TYR A 265 -10.42 -9.48 -20.08
C TYR A 265 -9.81 -8.92 -18.79
N ALA A 266 -9.14 -9.78 -18.04
CA ALA A 266 -8.13 -9.38 -17.05
C ALA A 266 -6.74 -9.49 -17.69
N ILE A 267 -5.93 -8.44 -17.55
CA ILE A 267 -4.62 -8.30 -18.17
C ILE A 267 -3.57 -8.26 -17.07
N PHE A 268 -2.74 -9.29 -17.00
CA PHE A 268 -1.59 -9.39 -16.09
C PHE A 268 -0.30 -9.09 -16.86
N MET A 269 0.57 -8.27 -16.28
CA MET A 269 1.90 -8.03 -16.81
C MET A 269 2.89 -8.99 -16.15
N ASP A 270 3.41 -9.94 -16.91
CA ASP A 270 4.49 -10.83 -16.47
C ASP A 270 5.82 -10.06 -16.50
N LEU A 271 6.20 -9.46 -15.37
CA LEU A 271 7.35 -8.57 -15.23
C LEU A 271 8.54 -9.29 -14.57
N PRO A 272 9.82 -8.93 -14.87
CA PRO A 272 11.00 -9.72 -14.53
C PRO A 272 11.43 -9.65 -13.04
N MET A 273 10.55 -9.29 -12.11
CA MET A 273 10.87 -9.28 -10.68
C MET A 273 10.57 -10.65 -10.06
N HIS A 274 11.56 -11.55 -10.13
CA HIS A 274 11.48 -12.92 -9.62
C HIS A 274 11.90 -13.02 -8.14
N PHE A 275 11.26 -13.92 -7.38
CA PHE A 275 11.61 -14.18 -5.98
C PHE A 275 12.84 -15.08 -5.77
N ARG A 276 13.45 -15.59 -6.85
CA ARG A 276 14.67 -16.42 -6.79
C ARG A 276 15.89 -15.63 -7.25
N PRO A 277 16.99 -15.57 -6.47
CA PRO A 277 18.23 -14.98 -6.93
C PRO A 277 18.92 -15.94 -7.90
N LYS A 278 18.65 -15.79 -9.20
CA LYS A 278 19.53 -16.25 -10.28
C LYS A 278 19.53 -15.25 -11.44
N VAL A 279 20.71 -15.20 -12.06
CA VAL A 279 21.18 -14.47 -13.23
C VAL A 279 20.06 -14.10 -14.22
N PRO A 280 20.00 -12.83 -14.70
CA PRO A 280 19.04 -12.46 -15.75
C PRO A 280 19.22 -13.38 -16.95
N ASN A 281 18.12 -14.01 -17.38
CA ASN A 281 18.10 -14.86 -18.56
C ASN A 281 17.83 -14.01 -19.81
N ALA A 282 18.46 -14.39 -20.90
CA ALA A 282 18.17 -13.94 -22.25
C ALA A 282 18.14 -15.20 -23.13
N TRP A 283 17.32 -15.21 -24.18
CA TRP A 283 17.33 -16.30 -25.15
C TRP A 283 17.57 -15.76 -26.56
N GLU A 284 18.19 -16.57 -27.41
CA GLU A 284 18.37 -16.26 -28.82
C GLU A 284 17.29 -16.92 -29.67
N GLU A 285 16.68 -16.12 -30.54
CA GLU A 285 15.85 -16.58 -31.64
C GLU A 285 16.20 -15.76 -32.89
N GLU A 286 16.23 -16.39 -34.06
CA GLU A 286 15.96 -15.67 -35.30
C GLU A 286 14.55 -15.03 -35.18
N ASP A 287 14.26 -13.82 -35.63
CA ASP A 287 15.16 -12.69 -35.77
C ASP A 287 15.21 -11.86 -34.46
N GLU A 288 14.71 -12.39 -33.35
CA GLU A 288 14.63 -11.67 -32.07
C GLU A 288 15.18 -12.45 -30.86
N VAL A 289 16.21 -11.88 -30.24
CA VAL A 289 16.52 -12.05 -28.81
C VAL A 289 15.59 -11.12 -28.03
N VAL A 290 14.58 -11.67 -27.37
CA VAL A 290 13.61 -10.87 -26.61
C VAL A 290 14.02 -10.79 -25.14
N LEU A 291 14.20 -9.55 -24.67
CA LEU A 291 14.39 -9.21 -23.26
C LEU A 291 13.48 -8.02 -22.96
N ILE A 292 12.42 -8.21 -22.17
CA ILE A 292 11.53 -7.13 -21.73
C ILE A 292 11.67 -6.94 -20.23
N THR A 293 12.02 -5.71 -19.84
CA THR A 293 12.14 -5.25 -18.45
C THR A 293 11.61 -3.83 -18.32
N CYS A 294 11.20 -3.45 -17.11
CA CYS A 294 11.07 -2.04 -16.74
C CYS A 294 12.48 -1.45 -16.62
N ARG A 295 12.82 -0.49 -17.48
CA ARG A 295 14.07 0.27 -17.33
C ARG A 295 13.87 1.39 -16.31
N LEU A 296 14.25 1.10 -15.06
CA LEU A 296 14.95 2.11 -14.26
C LEU A 296 16.32 2.32 -14.91
N GLU A 297 16.72 3.56 -15.21
CA GLU A 297 18.16 3.81 -15.41
C GLU A 297 18.83 3.65 -14.04
N ASN A 298 19.60 2.56 -13.88
CA ASN A 298 20.15 2.06 -12.62
C ASN A 298 19.09 1.64 -11.57
N PRO A 299 18.49 0.45 -11.68
CA PRO A 299 17.97 -0.23 -10.51
C PRO A 299 19.17 -0.83 -9.78
N ASP A 300 19.98 0.02 -9.17
CA ASP A 300 21.00 -0.48 -8.27
C ASP A 300 20.27 -0.93 -7.01
N LEU A 301 20.20 -2.25 -6.77
CA LEU A 301 19.78 -2.80 -5.49
C LEU A 301 20.74 -2.37 -4.35
N ASP A 302 21.88 -1.75 -4.70
CA ASP A 302 22.76 -1.01 -3.79
C ASP A 302 22.28 0.43 -3.50
N MET A 303 21.11 0.90 -3.96
CA MET A 303 20.51 2.19 -3.55
C MET A 303 20.11 2.25 -2.07
N VAL A 304 20.25 1.12 -1.35
CA VAL A 304 20.23 1.07 0.11
C VAL A 304 21.62 1.31 0.72
N SER A 305 22.59 1.79 -0.07
CA SER A 305 23.97 2.08 0.34
C SER A 305 24.56 3.33 -0.36
N GLY A 306 24.91 4.35 0.43
CA GLY A 306 26.04 5.27 0.16
C GLY A 306 25.91 6.37 -0.92
N ASN A 307 26.08 7.62 -0.48
CA ASN A 307 26.41 8.84 -1.23
C ASN A 307 25.38 9.42 -2.24
N VAL A 308 24.31 10.00 -1.69
CA VAL A 308 23.33 10.84 -2.39
C VAL A 308 23.86 12.27 -2.59
N LYS A 309 24.84 12.47 -3.49
CA LYS A 309 25.17 13.83 -3.94
C LYS A 309 25.31 14.05 -5.45
N GLU A 310 25.33 13.01 -6.29
CA GLU A 310 25.62 13.22 -7.73
C GLU A 310 24.68 12.55 -8.74
N LYS A 311 23.57 11.91 -8.37
CA LYS A 311 22.68 11.24 -9.36
C LYS A 311 21.18 11.39 -9.10
N LEU A 312 20.74 12.60 -8.73
CA LEU A 312 19.31 12.93 -8.63
C LEU A 312 18.72 13.48 -9.94
N GLU A 313 19.50 13.58 -11.02
CA GLU A 313 19.07 14.19 -12.28
C GLU A 313 18.40 13.21 -13.28
N ASN A 314 18.49 11.89 -13.09
CA ASN A 314 17.98 10.89 -14.06
C ASN A 314 16.85 9.98 -13.54
N PHE A 315 16.05 10.44 -12.58
CA PHE A 315 14.78 9.76 -12.26
C PHE A 315 13.64 10.36 -13.10
N SER A 316 13.30 9.73 -14.24
CA SER A 316 12.07 10.04 -14.97
C SER A 316 11.12 8.84 -15.01
N ASN A 317 9.95 8.98 -14.36
CA ASN A 317 8.85 8.03 -14.48
C ASN A 317 7.95 8.52 -15.62
N GLU A 318 8.06 7.88 -16.78
CA GLU A 318 7.44 8.39 -18.01
C GLU A 318 6.14 7.64 -18.31
N LEU A 319 5.08 8.38 -18.66
CA LEU A 319 3.77 7.79 -18.98
C LEU A 319 3.78 7.22 -20.41
N TYR A 320 3.46 5.93 -20.57
CA TYR A 320 3.35 5.25 -21.86
C TYR A 320 1.94 4.69 -22.09
N GLU A 321 1.42 4.87 -23.31
CA GLU A 321 0.29 4.13 -23.87
C GLU A 321 0.82 2.86 -24.52
N MET A 322 0.36 1.69 -24.08
CA MET A 322 0.66 0.42 -24.74
C MET A 322 -0.61 -0.10 -25.43
N ARG A 323 -0.51 -0.47 -26.70
CA ARG A 323 -1.60 -1.01 -27.51
C ARG A 323 -1.27 -2.43 -27.94
N PHE A 324 -2.19 -3.36 -27.69
CA PHE A 324 -2.07 -4.77 -28.04
C PHE A 324 -3.11 -5.14 -29.09
N ASN A 325 -2.69 -5.73 -30.21
CA ASN A 325 -3.58 -6.19 -31.26
C ASN A 325 -3.82 -7.71 -31.15
N MET A 326 -4.98 -8.06 -30.60
CA MET A 326 -5.35 -9.44 -30.28
C MET A 326 -5.54 -10.38 -31.49
N LYS A 327 -5.56 -9.87 -32.72
CA LYS A 327 -5.65 -10.68 -33.95
C LYS A 327 -4.29 -10.99 -34.57
N THR A 328 -3.29 -10.17 -34.28
CA THR A 328 -1.95 -10.24 -34.91
C THR A 328 -0.83 -10.50 -33.93
N GLY A 329 -1.09 -10.39 -32.62
CA GLY A 329 -0.08 -10.50 -31.57
C GLY A 329 0.85 -9.29 -31.44
N SER A 330 0.66 -8.25 -32.28
CA SER A 330 1.51 -7.06 -32.24
C SER A 330 1.23 -6.18 -31.02
N ALA A 331 2.31 -5.75 -30.35
CA ALA A 331 2.28 -4.75 -29.29
C ALA A 331 3.00 -3.49 -29.76
N SER A 332 2.50 -2.32 -29.38
CA SER A 332 3.14 -1.03 -29.65
C SER A 332 3.07 -0.14 -28.42
N GLN A 333 4.05 0.73 -28.24
CA GLN A 333 4.09 1.68 -27.13
C GLN A 333 4.31 3.10 -27.62
N LYS A 334 3.66 4.07 -26.97
CA LYS A 334 3.77 5.50 -27.26
C LYS A 334 3.88 6.29 -25.97
N LYS A 335 4.93 7.11 -25.84
CA LYS A 335 5.09 8.03 -24.71
C LYS A 335 4.00 9.12 -24.76
N LEU A 336 3.29 9.31 -23.66
CA LEU A 336 2.16 10.24 -23.52
C LEU A 336 2.54 11.57 -22.83
N SER A 337 3.61 11.60 -22.03
CA SER A 337 4.05 12.80 -21.31
C SER A 337 5.52 13.10 -21.58
N ALA A 338 5.85 14.38 -21.79
CA ALA A 338 7.23 14.87 -21.86
C ALA A 338 7.91 14.99 -20.47
N SER A 339 7.12 15.01 -19.40
CA SER A 339 7.59 15.16 -18.01
C SER A 339 7.41 13.87 -17.21
N ALA A 340 8.32 13.64 -16.25
CA ALA A 340 8.21 12.58 -15.27
C ALA A 340 6.93 12.75 -14.42
N VAL A 341 6.13 11.69 -14.32
CA VAL A 341 4.94 11.61 -13.47
C VAL A 341 5.09 10.37 -12.59
N ASP A 342 5.67 10.58 -11.41
CA ASP A 342 5.39 9.83 -10.17
C ASP A 342 5.97 10.62 -8.98
N PHE A 343 5.26 10.58 -7.86
CA PHE A 343 5.65 11.19 -6.56
C PHE A 343 6.38 12.55 -6.66
N PRO A 344 5.67 13.66 -6.95
CA PRO A 344 6.31 14.96 -7.06
C PRO A 344 7.00 15.35 -5.74
N ARG A 345 8.27 15.75 -5.84
CA ARG A 345 8.98 16.41 -4.73
C ARG A 345 8.41 17.81 -4.53
N ILE A 346 8.13 18.17 -3.28
CA ILE A 346 7.84 19.55 -2.90
C ILE A 346 9.13 20.38 -2.79
N ASN A 347 9.01 21.69 -2.99
CA ASN A 347 10.06 22.67 -2.71
C ASN A 347 10.49 22.59 -1.22
N GLU A 348 11.79 22.46 -0.95
CA GLU A 348 12.35 22.29 0.39
C GLU A 348 12.03 23.48 1.34
N CYS A 349 11.65 24.65 0.80
CA CYS A 349 11.15 25.82 1.54
C CYS A 349 9.78 25.61 2.24
N TYR A 350 9.13 24.46 2.01
CA TYR A 350 7.89 24.05 2.69
C TYR A 350 8.10 22.99 3.77
N THR A 351 9.35 22.56 3.98
CA THR A 351 9.70 21.67 5.09
C THR A 351 9.41 22.36 6.42
N GLY A 352 8.48 21.81 7.21
CA GLY A 352 8.05 22.37 8.50
C GLY A 352 6.84 23.31 8.46
N LYS A 353 6.18 23.46 7.30
CA LYS A 353 4.88 24.15 7.19
C LYS A 353 3.71 23.16 7.29
N LYS A 354 2.51 23.66 7.64
CA LYS A 354 1.27 22.86 7.64
C LYS A 354 0.96 22.36 6.22
N SER A 355 0.36 21.18 6.14
CA SER A 355 -0.12 20.62 4.86
C SER A 355 -1.48 21.22 4.49
N CYS A 356 -1.81 21.23 3.21
CA CYS A 356 -3.11 21.69 2.72
C CYS A 356 -3.72 20.66 1.76
N VAL A 357 -5.04 20.68 1.63
CA VAL A 357 -5.79 20.01 0.55
C VAL A 357 -6.26 21.06 -0.43
N ASN A 358 -5.90 20.89 -1.69
CA ASN A 358 -6.34 21.77 -2.78
C ASN A 358 -7.52 21.13 -3.49
N VAL A 359 -8.61 21.87 -3.66
CA VAL A 359 -9.77 21.47 -4.47
C VAL A 359 -9.68 22.23 -5.79
N ILE A 360 -9.56 21.49 -6.89
CA ILE A 360 -9.40 22.03 -8.24
C ILE A 360 -10.66 21.72 -9.06
N ASP A 361 -11.08 22.67 -9.89
CA ASP A 361 -12.17 22.44 -10.83
C ASP A 361 -11.69 21.60 -12.02
N ALA A 362 -12.05 20.31 -12.01
CA ALA A 362 -11.70 19.36 -13.06
C ALA A 362 -12.36 19.65 -14.42
N LYS A 363 -13.44 20.45 -14.48
CA LYS A 363 -14.08 20.79 -15.77
C LYS A 363 -13.31 21.89 -16.50
N THR A 364 -12.84 22.89 -15.76
CA THR A 364 -12.09 24.02 -16.34
C THR A 364 -10.59 23.76 -16.39
N MET A 365 -10.09 22.79 -15.60
CA MET A 365 -8.65 22.49 -15.47
C MET A 365 -7.82 23.74 -15.13
N SER A 366 -8.45 24.72 -14.45
CA SER A 366 -7.78 25.93 -13.98
C SER A 366 -6.65 25.57 -13.02
N ALA A 367 -5.51 26.25 -13.14
CA ALA A 367 -4.39 26.09 -12.21
C ALA A 367 -4.70 26.66 -10.82
N GLU A 368 -5.65 27.59 -10.72
CA GLU A 368 -6.07 28.20 -9.46
C GLU A 368 -7.07 27.28 -8.73
N PRO A 369 -6.81 26.92 -7.45
CA PRO A 369 -7.70 26.08 -6.67
C PRO A 369 -8.99 26.83 -6.30
N VAL A 370 -10.13 26.14 -6.41
CA VAL A 370 -11.45 26.62 -5.96
C VAL A 370 -11.48 26.75 -4.44
N ALA A 371 -10.81 25.84 -3.75
CA ALA A 371 -10.63 25.90 -2.30
C ALA A 371 -9.25 25.40 -1.88
N VAL A 372 -8.71 25.99 -0.82
CA VAL A 372 -7.52 25.48 -0.12
C VAL A 372 -7.87 25.30 1.36
N VAL A 373 -7.84 24.06 1.82
CA VAL A 373 -8.11 23.68 3.22
C VAL A 373 -6.78 23.47 3.92
N GLU A 374 -6.49 24.26 4.95
CA GLU A 374 -5.28 24.07 5.76
C GLU A 374 -5.51 22.96 6.80
N LEU A 375 -4.57 22.01 6.89
CA LEU A 375 -4.61 20.89 7.82
C LEU A 375 -3.94 21.27 9.15
N PRO A 376 -4.41 20.71 10.29
CA PRO A 376 -3.88 21.06 11.62
C PRO A 376 -2.42 20.62 11.79
N HIS A 377 -1.98 19.62 11.04
CA HIS A 377 -0.65 19.04 11.09
C HIS A 377 -0.08 18.77 9.70
N ARG A 378 1.24 18.53 9.65
CA ARG A 378 1.92 18.02 8.47
C ARG A 378 1.45 16.60 8.15
N VAL A 379 1.07 16.34 6.91
CA VAL A 379 0.77 15.02 6.35
C VAL A 379 2.02 14.54 5.58
N PRO A 380 2.63 13.39 5.94
CA PRO A 380 3.84 12.90 5.28
C PRO A 380 3.54 12.41 3.86
N TYR A 381 4.55 11.99 3.10
CA TYR A 381 4.28 11.29 1.83
C TYR A 381 3.49 10.00 2.07
N GLY A 382 2.66 9.63 1.10
CA GLY A 382 1.80 8.45 1.13
C GLY A 382 1.66 7.89 -0.27
N PHE A 383 0.88 6.82 -0.42
CA PHE A 383 0.78 6.09 -1.69
C PHE A 383 -0.52 6.43 -2.42
N HIS A 384 -1.57 5.65 -2.22
CA HIS A 384 -2.83 5.83 -2.94
C HIS A 384 -3.90 6.54 -2.08
N ALA A 385 -4.79 7.25 -2.76
CA ALA A 385 -5.91 7.96 -2.17
C ALA A 385 -7.24 7.47 -2.78
N PHE A 386 -8.33 7.63 -2.04
CA PHE A 386 -9.67 7.27 -2.47
C PHE A 386 -10.67 8.31 -1.94
N PHE A 387 -11.77 8.54 -2.68
CA PHE A 387 -12.86 9.41 -2.24
C PHE A 387 -14.11 8.56 -2.02
N VAL A 388 -14.63 8.54 -0.80
CA VAL A 388 -15.86 7.80 -0.44
C VAL A 388 -17.02 8.80 -0.42
N THR A 389 -18.05 8.57 -1.22
CA THR A 389 -19.20 9.50 -1.31
C THR A 389 -20.09 9.41 -0.06
N GLU A 390 -20.89 10.44 0.20
CA GLU A 390 -21.84 10.40 1.33
C GLU A 390 -22.84 9.23 1.22
N GLU A 391 -23.28 8.86 0.02
CA GLU A 391 -24.13 7.68 -0.22
C GLU A 391 -23.41 6.39 0.19
N GLN A 392 -22.17 6.20 -0.25
CA GLN A 392 -21.33 5.08 0.17
C GLN A 392 -21.10 5.06 1.69
N LEU A 393 -20.91 6.22 2.31
CA LEU A 393 -20.78 6.30 3.78
C LEU A 393 -22.05 5.82 4.49
N GLN A 394 -23.23 6.10 3.95
CA GLN A 394 -24.52 5.65 4.50
C GLN A 394 -24.73 4.14 4.35
N GLU A 395 -24.13 3.53 3.33
CA GLU A 395 -24.18 2.07 3.09
C GLU A 395 -23.24 1.26 3.99
N GLN A 396 -22.31 1.90 4.72
CA GLN A 396 -21.43 1.22 5.66
C GLN A 396 -22.24 0.64 6.84
N THR A 397 -22.70 -0.60 6.69
CA THR A 397 -23.54 -1.31 7.66
C THR A 397 -22.85 -1.42 9.04
N LEU A 398 -23.67 -1.37 10.10
CA LEU A 398 -23.29 -1.67 11.48
C LEU A 398 -23.38 -3.19 11.69
N THR A 399 -22.44 -3.96 11.16
CA THR A 399 -22.31 -5.39 11.50
C THR A 399 -20.92 -5.74 11.94
#